data_AF-A0A1S1GV63-F1
#
_entry.id   AF-A0A1S1GV63-F1
#
_cell.length_a   1.000
_cell.length_b   1.000
_cell.length_c   1.000
_cell.angle_alpha   90.00
_cell.angle_beta   90.00
_cell.angle_gamma   90.00
#
_symmetry.space_group_name_H-M   'P 1'
#
loop_
_entity.id
_entity.type
_entity.pdbx_description
1 polymer ?
#
loop_
_entity_poly.entity_id
_entity_poly.type
_entity_poly.pdbx_seq_one_letter_code
_entity_poly.pdbx_strand_id
1 'polypeptide(L)'
;MTEANQNSSDFNSQFRNQEMHRGKKYGKKKRSWVSIVIHIIVLVLTAITGYSMLKQPIFNIVFANQKINFHEIRNFQDTVTKIGNLDINLGDMNDLQHSIDNLILVFNIFFVLCLISMFITVITIILNRTLLKIFNIIILAVMLFITMYFSYIIHTIAQNISESLKKYYLSVSPDQVITEADAIHNGLILLACSIALLFISLFFRNRLARIR
;
A
#
# COMPACT_ATOMS: atom_id res chain seq x y z
N MET A 1 47.18 30.42 62.43
CA MET A 1 45.75 30.12 62.21
C MET A 1 45.05 31.45 62.07
N THR A 2 44.80 31.89 60.83
CA THR A 2 43.85 32.97 60.51
C THR A 2 43.47 32.78 59.05
N GLU A 3 42.37 32.08 58.85
CA GLU A 3 41.72 31.92 57.55
C GLU A 3 40.82 33.11 57.24
N ALA A 4 40.67 33.32 55.94
CA ALA A 4 39.51 33.86 55.22
C ALA A 4 39.27 35.38 55.28
N ASN A 5 39.38 36.02 54.12
CA ASN A 5 38.16 36.27 53.33
C ASN A 5 38.53 36.55 51.86
N GLN A 6 38.50 35.50 51.03
CA GLN A 6 38.57 35.67 49.58
C GLN A 6 37.21 36.14 49.07
N ASN A 7 37.27 37.31 48.43
CA ASN A 7 36.20 38.14 47.91
C ASN A 7 35.14 37.35 47.12
N SER A 8 33.94 37.21 47.69
CA SER A 8 32.77 36.60 47.05
C SER A 8 32.07 37.52 46.02
N SER A 9 32.65 38.69 45.72
CA SER A 9 32.05 39.70 44.83
C SER A 9 32.28 39.43 43.34
N ASP A 10 33.31 38.66 42.97
CA ASP A 10 33.64 38.40 41.56
C ASP A 10 32.86 37.26 40.92
N PHE A 11 32.28 36.35 41.72
CA PHE A 11 31.47 35.27 41.16
C PHE A 11 30.15 35.81 40.58
N ASN A 12 29.56 36.82 41.21
CA ASN A 12 28.28 37.41 40.78
C ASN A 12 28.40 38.37 39.59
N SER A 13 29.59 38.90 39.30
CA SER A 13 29.80 39.80 38.16
C SER A 13 29.90 39.04 36.83
N GLN A 14 30.37 37.78 36.83
CA GLN A 14 30.42 36.93 35.63
C GLN A 14 29.04 36.53 35.09
N PHE A 15 28.02 36.43 35.95
CA PHE A 15 26.65 36.07 35.51
C PHE A 15 25.81 37.27 35.05
N ARG A 16 26.28 38.51 35.24
CA ARG A 16 25.53 39.72 34.83
C ARG A 16 25.68 40.06 33.35
N ASN A 17 26.76 39.62 32.72
CA ASN A 17 27.10 39.96 31.33
C ASN A 17 27.01 38.79 30.34
N GLN A 18 26.64 37.59 30.79
CA GLN A 18 26.22 36.56 29.84
C GLN A 18 24.77 36.83 29.48
N GLU A 19 24.54 37.40 28.29
CA GLU A 19 23.23 37.36 27.64
C GLU A 19 22.77 35.91 27.67
N MET A 20 21.83 35.60 28.57
CA MET A 20 21.19 34.30 28.58
C MET A 20 20.57 34.12 27.21
N HIS A 21 21.20 33.31 26.35
CA HIS A 21 20.64 32.84 25.10
C HIS A 21 19.41 31.99 25.43
N ARG A 22 18.30 32.67 25.75
CA ARG A 22 16.98 32.09 25.89
C ARG A 22 16.69 31.47 24.53
N GLY A 23 16.84 30.14 24.46
CA GLY A 23 16.52 29.39 23.24
C GLY A 23 15.19 29.88 22.70
N LYS A 24 15.16 30.22 21.40
CA LYS A 24 13.99 30.77 20.71
C LYS A 24 12.75 30.01 21.18
N LYS A 25 11.87 30.66 21.95
CA LYS A 25 10.59 30.09 22.35
C LYS A 25 9.82 29.83 21.06
N TYR A 26 9.87 28.60 20.56
CA TYR A 26 9.07 28.21 19.42
C TYR A 26 7.60 28.21 19.85
N GLY A 27 6.74 28.93 19.13
CA GLY A 27 5.30 28.88 19.39
C GLY A 27 4.73 27.48 19.18
N LYS A 28 3.58 27.18 19.81
CA LYS A 28 2.85 25.92 19.59
C LYS A 28 2.75 25.62 18.09
N LYS A 29 3.17 24.42 17.67
CA LYS A 29 3.08 23.98 16.27
C LYS A 29 1.62 24.09 15.79
N LYS A 30 1.34 25.03 14.87
CA LYS A 30 0.05 25.05 14.16
C LYS A 30 -0.03 23.82 13.27
N ARG A 31 -1.08 23.01 13.43
CA ARG A 31 -1.38 21.87 12.56
C ARG A 31 -1.72 22.41 11.17
N SER A 32 -1.05 21.90 10.14
CA SER A 32 -1.43 22.18 8.76
C SER A 32 -2.71 21.44 8.41
N TRP A 33 -3.81 22.19 8.19
CA TRP A 33 -5.10 21.65 7.77
C TRP A 33 -5.01 20.95 6.40
N VAL A 34 -4.18 21.48 5.50
CA VAL A 34 -3.93 20.89 4.17
C VAL A 34 -3.39 19.47 4.30
N SER A 35 -2.46 19.22 5.23
CA SER A 35 -1.93 17.88 5.45
C SER A 35 -2.98 16.89 5.98
N ILE A 36 -3.97 17.36 6.73
CA ILE A 36 -5.04 16.52 7.25
C ILE A 36 -5.98 16.12 6.11
N VAL A 37 -6.40 17.09 5.29
CA VAL A 37 -7.24 16.84 4.11
C VAL A 37 -6.59 15.83 3.17
N ILE A 38 -5.28 15.98 2.90
CA ILE A 38 -4.54 15.04 2.07
C ILE A 38 -4.60 13.61 2.63
N HIS A 39 -4.45 13.43 3.94
CA HIS A 39 -4.51 12.10 4.55
C HIS A 39 -5.91 11.50 4.54
N ILE A 40 -6.96 12.31 4.62
CA ILE A 40 -8.34 11.84 4.44
C ILE A 40 -8.53 11.34 3.01
N ILE A 41 -8.05 12.07 2.00
CA ILE A 41 -8.11 11.63 0.60
C ILE A 41 -7.35 10.32 0.41
N VAL A 42 -6.12 10.22 0.93
CA VAL A 42 -5.30 8.99 0.86
C VAL A 42 -6.01 7.80 1.51
N LEU A 43 -6.69 8.02 2.64
CA LEU A 43 -7.47 6.98 3.32
C LEU A 43 -8.60 6.46 2.41
N VAL A 44 -9.36 7.37 1.79
CA VAL A 44 -10.45 7.02 0.87
C VAL A 44 -9.93 6.29 -0.36
N LEU A 45 -8.85 6.78 -0.97
CA LEU A 45 -8.23 6.13 -2.14
C LEU A 45 -7.77 4.71 -1.81
N THR A 46 -7.09 4.53 -0.67
CA THR A 46 -6.62 3.21 -0.22
C THR A 46 -7.78 2.25 0.04
N ALA A 47 -8.88 2.75 0.62
CA ALA A 47 -10.09 1.95 0.83
C ALA A 47 -10.77 1.55 -0.48
N ILE A 48 -10.85 2.46 -1.47
CA ILE A 48 -11.39 2.15 -2.80
C ILE A 48 -10.52 1.11 -3.51
N THR A 49 -9.20 1.23 -3.43
CA THR A 49 -8.26 0.23 -3.98
C THR A 49 -8.52 -1.15 -3.38
N GLY A 50 -8.60 -1.25 -2.04
CA GLY A 50 -8.86 -2.53 -1.37
C GLY A 50 -10.22 -3.12 -1.75
N TYR A 51 -11.26 -2.28 -1.82
CA TYR A 51 -12.59 -2.71 -2.23
C TYR A 51 -12.65 -3.16 -3.70
N SER A 52 -12.02 -2.41 -4.59
CA SER A 52 -11.90 -2.74 -6.02
C SER A 52 -11.26 -4.10 -6.21
N MET A 53 -10.10 -4.36 -5.60
CA MET A 53 -9.40 -5.64 -5.69
C MET A 53 -10.19 -6.83 -5.11
N LEU A 54 -11.14 -6.58 -4.22
CA LEU A 54 -11.96 -7.64 -3.61
C LEU A 54 -13.23 -7.95 -4.41
N LYS A 55 -13.83 -6.94 -5.07
CA LYS A 55 -15.15 -7.06 -5.72
C LYS A 55 -15.13 -6.96 -7.23
N GLN A 56 -14.22 -6.19 -7.80
CA GLN A 56 -14.11 -6.04 -9.25
C GLN A 56 -13.44 -7.28 -9.85
N PRO A 57 -13.73 -7.59 -11.12
CA PRO A 57 -13.02 -8.65 -11.81
C PRO A 57 -11.52 -8.34 -11.81
N ILE A 58 -10.74 -9.36 -11.49
CA ILE A 58 -9.27 -9.31 -11.50
C ILE A 58 -8.80 -9.70 -12.90
N PHE A 59 -9.47 -10.68 -13.51
CA PHE A 59 -9.24 -11.08 -14.87
C PHE A 59 -10.51 -11.62 -15.53
N ASN A 60 -10.57 -11.56 -16.86
CA ASN A 60 -11.68 -12.07 -17.65
C ASN A 60 -11.24 -13.31 -18.44
N ILE A 61 -12.03 -14.39 -18.35
CA ILE A 61 -11.87 -15.57 -19.21
C ILE A 61 -12.59 -15.29 -20.53
N VAL A 62 -11.82 -15.07 -21.60
CA VAL A 62 -12.37 -14.62 -22.89
C VAL A 62 -13.14 -15.75 -23.61
N PHE A 63 -12.78 -17.03 -23.41
CA PHE A 63 -13.55 -18.18 -23.96
C PHE A 63 -14.94 -18.35 -23.38
N ALA A 64 -15.08 -18.12 -22.07
CA ALA A 64 -16.33 -18.33 -21.35
C ALA A 64 -17.12 -17.01 -21.21
N ASN A 65 -16.56 -15.88 -21.67
CA ASN A 65 -17.04 -14.54 -21.39
C ASN A 65 -17.38 -14.33 -19.89
N GLN A 66 -16.58 -14.96 -19.01
CA GLN A 66 -16.77 -14.93 -17.57
C GLN A 66 -15.75 -14.00 -16.92
N LYS A 67 -16.26 -13.16 -16.04
CA LYS A 67 -15.47 -12.20 -15.26
C LYS A 67 -15.12 -12.85 -13.95
N ILE A 68 -13.83 -13.10 -13.71
CA ILE A 68 -13.36 -13.79 -12.51
C ILE A 68 -12.93 -12.77 -11.46
N ASN A 69 -13.62 -12.80 -10.32
CA ASN A 69 -13.30 -12.00 -9.13
C ASN A 69 -12.49 -12.83 -8.10
N PHE A 70 -12.05 -12.19 -7.01
CA PHE A 70 -11.23 -12.85 -5.99
C PHE A 70 -11.91 -14.08 -5.35
N HIS A 71 -13.23 -14.04 -5.19
CA HIS A 71 -13.99 -15.13 -4.59
C HIS A 71 -13.99 -16.37 -5.50
N GLU A 72 -14.07 -16.16 -6.81
CA GLU A 72 -14.03 -17.22 -7.83
C GLU A 72 -12.62 -17.79 -8.00
N ILE A 73 -11.56 -16.98 -7.84
CA ILE A 73 -10.16 -17.47 -7.77
C ILE A 73 -9.99 -18.41 -6.58
N ARG A 74 -10.57 -18.06 -5.42
CA ARG A 74 -10.47 -18.88 -4.21
C ARG A 74 -11.13 -20.26 -4.37
N ASN A 75 -12.18 -20.34 -5.19
CA ASN A 75 -12.91 -21.57 -5.50
C ASN A 75 -12.67 -22.00 -6.96
N PHE A 76 -11.44 -21.78 -7.47
CA PHE A 76 -11.16 -21.97 -8.90
C PHE A 76 -11.39 -23.40 -9.36
N GLN A 77 -11.10 -24.40 -8.52
CA GLN A 77 -11.44 -25.81 -8.79
C GLN A 77 -12.94 -25.96 -9.11
N ASP A 78 -13.81 -25.51 -8.21
CA ASP A 78 -15.27 -25.57 -8.40
C ASP A 78 -15.75 -24.75 -9.61
N THR A 79 -15.02 -23.70 -9.98
CA THR A 79 -15.37 -22.80 -11.08
C THR A 79 -14.99 -23.42 -12.43
N VAL A 80 -13.82 -24.06 -12.54
CA VAL A 80 -13.40 -24.78 -13.76
C VAL A 80 -14.25 -26.03 -14.00
N THR A 81 -14.59 -26.78 -12.96
CA THR A 81 -15.49 -27.94 -13.07
C THR A 81 -16.90 -27.56 -13.52
N LYS A 82 -17.32 -26.30 -13.33
CA LYS A 82 -18.61 -25.79 -13.82
C LYS A 82 -18.53 -25.22 -15.24
N ILE A 83 -17.38 -24.70 -15.67
CA ILE A 83 -17.19 -24.08 -16.99
C ILE A 83 -17.10 -25.13 -18.10
N GLY A 84 -16.60 -26.32 -17.79
CA GLY A 84 -16.68 -27.46 -18.69
C GLY A 84 -17.33 -28.63 -17.97
N ASN A 85 -18.38 -29.20 -18.55
CA ASN A 85 -18.79 -30.59 -18.30
C ASN A 85 -17.71 -31.59 -18.81
N LEU A 86 -16.45 -31.16 -18.74
CA LEU A 86 -15.24 -31.82 -19.15
C LEU A 86 -14.68 -32.35 -17.85
N ASP A 87 -14.74 -33.67 -17.73
CA ASP A 87 -14.05 -34.46 -16.72
C ASP A 87 -12.53 -34.36 -17.01
N ILE A 88 -12.00 -33.14 -16.89
CA ILE A 88 -10.58 -32.84 -17.11
C ILE A 88 -9.88 -33.45 -15.92
N ASN A 89 -9.45 -34.70 -16.09
CA ASN A 89 -8.52 -35.35 -15.19
C ASN A 89 -7.19 -34.60 -15.31
N LEU A 90 -7.06 -33.51 -14.55
CA LEU A 90 -5.93 -32.59 -14.50
C LEU A 90 -4.74 -33.29 -13.82
N GLY A 91 -4.19 -34.33 -14.44
CA GLY A 91 -3.04 -35.09 -13.91
C GLY A 91 -1.75 -34.27 -13.70
N ASP A 92 -1.70 -33.02 -14.19
CA ASP A 92 -0.64 -32.03 -13.93
C ASP A 92 -1.11 -30.93 -12.94
N MET A 93 -2.00 -31.28 -12.01
CA MET A 93 -2.68 -30.36 -11.09
C MET A 93 -1.76 -29.56 -10.15
N ASN A 94 -0.54 -30.05 -9.87
CA ASN A 94 0.31 -29.43 -8.87
C ASN A 94 0.78 -28.03 -9.27
N ASP A 95 1.14 -27.80 -10.53
CA ASP A 95 1.73 -26.52 -10.96
C ASP A 95 0.67 -25.42 -11.14
N LEU A 96 -0.52 -25.78 -11.65
CA LEU A 96 -1.64 -24.86 -11.77
C LEU A 96 -2.20 -24.51 -10.38
N GLN A 97 -2.38 -25.50 -9.51
CA GLN A 97 -2.86 -25.28 -8.16
C GLN A 97 -1.85 -24.44 -7.36
N HIS A 98 -0.54 -24.72 -7.49
CA HIS A 98 0.50 -23.92 -6.87
C HIS A 98 0.50 -22.45 -7.35
N SER A 99 0.27 -22.22 -8.65
CA SER A 99 0.18 -20.86 -9.22
C SER A 99 -1.03 -20.09 -8.66
N ILE A 100 -2.16 -20.77 -8.46
CA ILE A 100 -3.39 -20.19 -7.92
C ILE A 100 -3.28 -19.96 -6.41
N ASP A 101 -2.70 -20.90 -5.67
CA ASP A 101 -2.43 -20.75 -4.24
C ASP A 101 -1.48 -19.57 -3.98
N ASN A 102 -0.44 -19.43 -4.81
CA ASN A 102 0.44 -18.26 -4.76
C ASN A 102 -0.33 -16.96 -5.08
N LEU A 103 -1.24 -16.97 -6.06
CA LEU A 103 -2.08 -15.80 -6.36
C LEU A 103 -2.97 -15.41 -5.15
N ILE A 104 -3.63 -16.38 -4.53
CA ILE A 104 -4.48 -16.17 -3.34
C ILE A 104 -3.65 -15.63 -2.18
N LEU A 105 -2.46 -16.17 -1.96
CA LEU A 105 -1.53 -15.72 -0.92
C LEU A 105 -1.13 -14.26 -1.15
N VAL A 106 -0.76 -13.88 -2.38
CA VAL A 106 -0.38 -12.50 -2.73
C VAL A 106 -1.55 -11.53 -2.51
N PHE A 107 -2.77 -11.92 -2.87
CA PHE A 107 -3.98 -11.14 -2.57
C PHE A 107 -4.22 -10.97 -1.08
N ASN A 108 -4.07 -12.03 -0.29
CA ASN A 108 -4.22 -11.95 1.17
C ASN A 108 -3.18 -11.01 1.79
N ILE A 109 -1.91 -11.10 1.36
CA ILE A 109 -0.86 -10.16 1.79
C ILE A 109 -1.24 -8.72 1.42
N PHE A 110 -1.72 -8.49 0.19
CA PHE A 110 -2.16 -7.18 -0.26
C PHE A 110 -3.27 -6.60 0.62
N PHE A 111 -4.29 -7.39 0.96
CA PHE A 111 -5.39 -6.94 1.83
C PHE A 111 -4.91 -6.63 3.25
N VAL A 112 -4.00 -7.43 3.82
CA VAL A 112 -3.40 -7.15 5.12
C VAL A 112 -2.62 -5.84 5.09
N LEU A 113 -1.81 -5.60 4.06
CA LEU A 113 -1.08 -4.33 3.88
C LEU A 113 -2.04 -3.15 3.71
N CYS A 114 -3.16 -3.33 3.01
CA CYS A 114 -4.19 -2.30 2.85
C CYS A 114 -4.79 -1.90 4.22
N LEU A 115 -5.13 -2.88 5.06
CA LEU A 115 -5.63 -2.63 6.42
C LEU A 115 -4.59 -1.93 7.30
N ILE A 116 -3.34 -2.39 7.26
CA ILE A 116 -2.23 -1.76 8.01
C ILE A 116 -2.03 -0.31 7.54
N SER A 117 -2.01 -0.07 6.23
CA SER A 117 -1.89 1.28 5.63
C SER A 117 -3.02 2.20 6.09
N MET A 118 -4.27 1.74 6.05
CA MET A 118 -5.42 2.51 6.54
C MET A 118 -5.28 2.85 8.03
N PHE A 119 -4.91 1.87 8.87
CA PHE A 119 -4.72 2.09 10.29
C PHE A 119 -3.63 3.14 10.58
N ILE A 120 -2.50 3.06 9.88
CA ILE A 120 -1.40 4.02 10.02
C ILE A 120 -1.82 5.40 9.53
N THR A 121 -2.60 5.48 8.47
CA THR A 121 -3.16 6.75 7.97
C THR A 121 -4.03 7.40 9.04
N VAL A 122 -4.90 6.65 9.72
CA VAL A 122 -5.72 7.15 10.84
C VAL A 122 -4.86 7.68 11.98
N ILE A 123 -3.85 6.92 12.42
CA ILE A 123 -2.92 7.38 13.47
C ILE A 123 -2.17 8.64 13.00
N THR A 124 -1.81 8.71 11.72
CA THR A 124 -1.10 9.84 11.13
C THR A 124 -1.97 11.10 11.12
N ILE A 125 -3.28 11.00 10.92
CA ILE A 125 -4.21 12.13 11.04
C ILE A 125 -4.19 12.69 12.48
N ILE A 126 -4.16 11.82 13.49
CA ILE A 126 -4.19 12.21 14.91
C ILE A 126 -2.85 12.84 15.34
N LEU A 127 -1.73 12.18 15.00
CA LEU A 127 -0.39 12.53 15.52
C LEU A 127 0.43 13.42 14.58
N ASN A 128 0.13 13.44 13.28
CA ASN A 128 0.85 14.15 12.21
C ASN A 128 2.39 14.03 12.31
N ARG A 129 2.88 12.82 12.64
CA ARG A 129 4.30 12.52 12.75
C ARG A 129 4.85 12.15 11.37
N THR A 130 5.94 12.79 10.96
CA THR A 130 6.62 12.53 9.67
C THR A 130 7.07 11.08 9.53
N LEU A 131 7.50 10.43 10.62
CA LEU A 131 7.87 9.01 10.60
C LEU A 131 6.73 8.09 10.14
N LEU A 132 5.51 8.35 10.62
CA LEU A 132 4.33 7.57 10.22
C LEU A 132 3.99 7.77 8.73
N LYS A 133 4.16 9.00 8.23
CA LYS A 133 3.97 9.30 6.79
C LYS A 133 4.94 8.52 5.92
N ILE A 134 6.22 8.52 6.29
CA ILE A 134 7.28 7.81 5.55
C ILE A 134 7.01 6.30 5.58
N PHE A 135 6.68 5.77 6.76
CA PHE A 135 6.36 4.35 6.88
C PHE A 135 5.14 3.95 6.04
N ASN A 136 4.10 4.79 6.01
CA ASN A 136 2.94 4.56 5.15
C ASN A 136 3.27 4.61 3.64
N ILE A 137 4.17 5.52 3.23
CA ILE A 137 4.67 5.57 1.84
C ILE A 137 5.36 4.25 1.46
N ILE A 138 6.18 3.69 2.35
CA ILE A 138 6.86 2.41 2.11
C ILE A 138 5.83 1.28 1.92
N ILE A 139 4.80 1.21 2.77
CA ILE A 139 3.74 0.20 2.64
C ILE A 139 3.01 0.36 1.30
N LEU A 140 2.61 1.58 0.93
CA LEU A 140 1.93 1.84 -0.33
C LEU A 140 2.82 1.52 -1.54
N ALA A 141 4.13 1.77 -1.46
CA ALA A 141 5.08 1.38 -2.50
C ALA A 141 5.15 -0.14 -2.66
N VAL A 142 5.20 -0.90 -1.55
CA VAL A 142 5.15 -2.37 -1.59
C VAL A 142 3.81 -2.85 -2.19
N MET A 143 2.69 -2.25 -1.81
CA MET A 143 1.38 -2.57 -2.41
C MET A 143 1.35 -2.29 -3.92
N LEU A 144 2.01 -1.22 -4.38
CA LEU A 144 2.11 -0.87 -5.79
C LEU A 144 2.97 -1.90 -6.56
N PHE A 145 4.08 -2.36 -5.99
CA PHE A 145 4.85 -3.47 -6.54
C PHE A 145 4.04 -4.78 -6.61
N ILE A 146 3.29 -5.10 -5.57
CA ILE A 146 2.40 -6.27 -5.58
C ILE A 146 1.35 -6.15 -6.67
N THR A 147 0.80 -4.95 -6.88
CA THR A 147 -0.20 -4.70 -7.93
C THR A 147 0.38 -4.97 -9.33
N MET A 148 1.62 -4.57 -9.59
CA MET A 148 2.33 -4.94 -10.82
C MET A 148 2.61 -6.44 -10.90
N TYR A 149 2.92 -7.09 -9.78
CA TYR A 149 3.20 -8.53 -9.75
C TYR A 149 1.95 -9.38 -10.07
N PHE A 150 0.73 -8.89 -9.80
CA PHE A 150 -0.50 -9.59 -10.24
C PHE A 150 -0.54 -9.82 -11.75
N SER A 151 -0.10 -8.83 -12.54
CA SER A 151 -0.02 -8.94 -13.99
C SER A 151 0.80 -10.15 -14.44
N TYR A 152 1.97 -10.33 -13.81
CA TYR A 152 2.86 -11.45 -14.07
C TYR A 152 2.21 -12.81 -13.74
N ILE A 153 1.63 -12.95 -12.54
CA ILE A 153 1.00 -14.23 -12.14
C ILE A 153 -0.20 -14.56 -13.05
N ILE A 154 -1.01 -13.56 -13.42
CA ILE A 154 -2.15 -13.77 -14.32
C ILE A 154 -1.68 -14.28 -15.68
N HIS A 155 -0.58 -13.74 -16.21
CA HIS A 155 0.00 -14.24 -17.46
C HIS A 155 0.48 -15.69 -17.34
N THR A 156 1.14 -16.06 -16.23
CA THR A 156 1.56 -17.45 -15.98
C THR A 156 0.37 -18.40 -15.88
N ILE A 157 -0.71 -18.00 -15.20
CA ILE A 157 -1.95 -18.79 -15.13
C ILE A 157 -2.56 -18.95 -16.53
N ALA A 158 -2.59 -17.87 -17.33
CA ALA A 158 -3.08 -17.89 -18.70
C ALA A 158 -2.28 -18.85 -19.60
N GLN A 159 -0.95 -18.86 -19.45
CA GLN A 159 -0.05 -19.79 -20.14
C GLN A 159 -0.33 -21.24 -19.74
N ASN A 160 -0.41 -21.54 -18.45
CA ASN A 160 -0.66 -22.89 -17.94
C ASN A 160 -2.02 -23.44 -18.42
N ILE A 161 -3.06 -22.59 -18.49
CA ILE A 161 -4.38 -22.96 -19.01
C ILE A 161 -4.32 -23.17 -20.53
N SER A 162 -3.66 -22.27 -21.27
CA SER A 162 -3.45 -22.41 -22.72
C SER A 162 -2.75 -23.72 -23.08
N GLU A 163 -1.69 -24.08 -22.35
CA GLU A 163 -0.96 -25.34 -22.55
C GLU A 163 -1.81 -26.56 -22.19
N SER A 164 -2.62 -26.46 -21.13
CA SER A 164 -3.57 -27.52 -20.77
C SER A 164 -4.62 -27.72 -21.86
N LEU A 165 -5.13 -26.64 -22.49
CA LEU A 165 -6.09 -26.71 -23.59
C LEU A 165 -5.49 -27.27 -24.88
N LYS A 166 -4.21 -27.00 -25.16
CA LYS A 166 -3.49 -27.60 -26.30
C LYS A 166 -3.48 -29.13 -26.24
N LYS A 167 -3.43 -29.73 -25.04
CA LYS A 167 -3.51 -31.18 -24.85
C LYS A 167 -4.85 -31.76 -25.31
N TYR A 168 -5.90 -30.95 -25.38
CA TYR A 168 -7.23 -31.30 -25.88
C TYR A 168 -7.50 -30.81 -27.31
N TYR A 169 -6.45 -30.55 -28.11
CA TYR A 169 -6.51 -30.08 -29.50
C TYR A 169 -7.12 -28.68 -29.71
N LEU A 170 -7.29 -27.89 -28.64
CA LEU A 170 -7.68 -26.48 -28.73
C LEU A 170 -6.43 -25.62 -28.66
N SER A 171 -5.91 -25.19 -29.82
CA SER A 171 -4.78 -24.26 -29.86
C SER A 171 -5.26 -22.84 -29.59
N VAL A 172 -4.95 -22.34 -28.41
CA VAL A 172 -5.33 -20.98 -28.05
C VAL A 172 -4.17 -20.23 -27.42
N SER A 173 -3.94 -18.96 -27.80
CA SER A 173 -2.96 -18.11 -27.13
C SER A 173 -3.40 -17.70 -25.71
N PRO A 174 -2.46 -17.49 -24.76
CA PRO A 174 -2.76 -17.10 -23.39
C PRO A 174 -3.65 -15.86 -23.27
N ASP A 175 -3.44 -14.86 -24.13
CA ASP A 175 -4.18 -13.60 -24.13
C ASP A 175 -5.64 -13.76 -24.56
N GLN A 176 -5.95 -14.84 -25.28
CA GLN A 176 -7.32 -15.20 -25.61
C GLN A 176 -7.95 -16.07 -24.52
N VAL A 177 -7.18 -16.57 -23.54
CA VAL A 177 -7.69 -17.34 -22.39
C VAL A 177 -8.05 -16.39 -21.26
N ILE A 178 -7.10 -15.54 -20.84
CA ILE A 178 -7.28 -14.63 -19.71
C ILE A 178 -6.76 -13.24 -20.08
N THR A 179 -7.56 -12.22 -19.80
CA THR A 179 -7.14 -10.81 -19.89
C THR A 179 -7.23 -10.15 -18.52
N GLU A 180 -6.28 -9.28 -18.21
CA GLU A 180 -6.37 -8.43 -17.02
C GLU A 180 -7.61 -7.54 -17.07
N ALA A 181 -8.25 -7.38 -15.92
CA ALA A 181 -9.44 -6.56 -15.80
C ALA A 181 -9.16 -5.24 -15.06
N ASP A 182 -10.18 -4.39 -15.01
CA ASP A 182 -10.09 -2.99 -14.55
C ASP A 182 -9.58 -2.85 -13.11
N ALA A 183 -9.73 -3.87 -12.25
CA ALA A 183 -9.32 -3.80 -10.85
C ALA A 183 -7.82 -3.53 -10.67
N ILE A 184 -6.98 -4.18 -11.47
CA ILE A 184 -5.51 -4.05 -11.39
C ILE A 184 -5.08 -2.67 -11.88
N HIS A 185 -5.63 -2.23 -13.00
CA HIS A 185 -5.36 -0.93 -13.59
C HIS A 185 -5.81 0.20 -12.66
N ASN A 186 -7.03 0.12 -12.11
CA ASN A 186 -7.55 1.08 -11.14
C ASN A 186 -6.70 1.08 -9.86
N GLY A 187 -6.33 -0.09 -9.36
CA GLY A 187 -5.49 -0.23 -8.17
C GLY A 187 -4.14 0.48 -8.34
N LEU A 188 -3.49 0.30 -9.49
CA LEU A 188 -2.20 0.93 -9.80
C LEU A 188 -2.31 2.46 -9.80
N ILE A 189 -3.32 3.02 -10.49
CA ILE A 189 -3.54 4.47 -10.58
C ILE A 189 -3.84 5.06 -9.19
N LEU A 190 -4.73 4.43 -8.43
CA LEU A 190 -5.14 4.91 -7.10
C LEU A 190 -3.99 4.87 -6.09
N LEU A 191 -3.15 3.82 -6.11
CA LEU A 191 -1.97 3.71 -5.27
C LEU A 191 -0.90 4.74 -5.65
N ALA A 192 -0.63 4.92 -6.94
CA ALA A 192 0.31 5.93 -7.42
C ALA A 192 -0.12 7.34 -6.99
N CYS A 193 -1.41 7.66 -7.12
CA CYS A 193 -1.97 8.92 -6.66
C CYS A 193 -1.83 9.09 -5.14
N SER A 194 -2.11 8.04 -4.38
CA SER A 194 -1.97 8.04 -2.91
C SER A 194 -0.53 8.33 -2.46
N ILE A 195 0.46 7.74 -3.13
CA ILE A 195 1.89 7.99 -2.87
C ILE A 195 2.25 9.44 -3.19
N ALA A 196 1.84 9.95 -4.36
CA ALA A 196 2.12 11.33 -4.77
C ALA A 196 1.52 12.36 -3.78
N LEU A 197 0.28 12.13 -3.35
CA LEU A 197 -0.39 12.95 -2.34
C LEU A 197 0.34 12.92 -0.99
N LEU A 198 0.75 11.74 -0.50
CA LEU A 198 1.53 11.64 0.72
C LEU A 198 2.88 12.36 0.59
N PHE A 199 3.54 12.27 -0.55
CA PHE A 199 4.78 12.99 -0.81
C PHE A 199 4.58 14.52 -0.73
N ILE A 200 3.55 15.04 -1.40
CA ILE A 200 3.15 16.46 -1.31
C ILE A 200 2.86 16.86 0.15
N SER A 201 2.22 15.98 0.92
CA SER A 201 1.91 16.23 2.34
C SER A 201 3.14 16.42 3.24
N LEU A 202 4.32 15.94 2.81
CA LEU A 202 5.58 16.11 3.55
C LEU A 202 6.03 17.58 3.54
N PHE A 203 5.74 18.32 2.46
CA PHE A 203 6.10 19.73 2.32
C PHE A 203 5.23 20.66 3.17
N PHE A 204 4.00 20.26 3.49
CA PHE A 204 3.08 21.01 4.34
C PHE A 204 3.35 20.83 5.85
N ARG A 205 4.59 20.56 6.24
CA ARG A 205 5.03 20.32 7.62
C ARG A 205 4.68 21.51 8.52
N ASN A 206 4.26 21.22 9.76
CA ASN A 206 4.04 22.23 10.81
C ASN A 206 5.28 23.12 10.94
N ARG A 207 5.24 24.34 10.40
CA ARG A 207 6.24 25.37 10.69
C ARG A 207 6.09 25.76 12.16
N LEU A 208 7.20 25.74 12.90
CA LEU A 208 7.26 26.40 14.20
C LEU A 208 7.06 27.89 13.91
N ALA A 209 5.98 28.48 14.42
CA ALA A 209 5.81 29.91 14.35
C ALA A 209 7.01 30.54 15.09
N ARG A 210 7.85 31.27 14.36
CA ARG A 210 8.88 32.10 14.97
C ARG A 210 8.12 33.22 15.67
N ILE A 211 8.05 33.16 17.00
CA ILE A 211 7.52 34.26 17.80
C ILE A 211 8.44 35.46 17.49
N ARG A 212 7.85 36.52 16.93
CA ARG A 212 8.56 37.78 16.64
C ARG A 212 8.68 38.58 17.93
#